data_AF-A0A382G6C5-F1
#
_entry.id   AF-A0A382G6C5-F1
#
_cell.length_a   1.000
_cell.length_b   1.000
_cell.length_c   1.000
_cell.angle_alpha   90.00
_cell.angle_beta   90.00
_cell.angle_gamma   90.00
#
_symmetry.space_group_name_H-M   'P 1'
#
loop_
_entity.id
_entity.type
_entity.pdbx_description
1 polymer ?
#
loop_
_entity_poly.entity_id
_entity_poly.type
_entity_poly.pdbx_seq_one_letter_code
_entity_poly.pdbx_strand_id
1 'polypeptide(L)'
;MIFYRNKLLKQLAIFWLIISFFAIVSCDRELKEHPISPQVKQQMDARKKFSDPARSVSGTVDFDESIASKVPKQGTLFLIARPEGVLRGPPLAAKRHSLVKFPFDFKIGQENVMLEGNTFEGNITVTARWDLDGMPKASPDDIDGSVTVTSGSTGVKIVLSHVIEAKKGSTDTMVSGTIRIDTSLADQIPEGASLFLIARSEGVQRGIPLAVKKLQGVTFPYSFTLGQADVMLPGALFEGPITIFARLDKDGDAAPAPG
;
A
#
# COMPACT_ATOMS: atom_id res chain seq x y z
N MET A 1 86.47 -17.38 -21.83
CA MET A 1 85.05 -17.43 -22.25
C MET A 1 84.46 -18.85 -22.17
N ILE A 2 84.77 -19.63 -21.11
CA ILE A 2 84.28 -21.02 -20.95
C ILE A 2 83.56 -21.22 -19.60
N PHE A 3 83.92 -20.45 -18.57
CA PHE A 3 83.31 -20.56 -17.23
C PHE A 3 81.88 -19.99 -17.12
N TYR A 4 81.51 -19.01 -17.95
CA TYR A 4 80.20 -18.34 -17.86
C TYR A 4 79.07 -19.12 -18.57
N ARG A 5 79.40 -19.92 -19.59
CA ARG A 5 78.43 -20.73 -20.37
C ARG A 5 77.88 -21.93 -19.58
N ASN A 6 78.69 -22.54 -18.72
CA ASN A 6 78.27 -23.72 -17.96
C ASN A 6 77.36 -23.40 -16.76
N LYS A 7 77.40 -22.15 -16.27
CA LYS A 7 76.54 -21.70 -15.17
C LYS A 7 75.12 -21.37 -15.67
N LEU A 8 75.01 -20.80 -16.88
CA LEU A 8 73.74 -20.49 -17.53
C LEU A 8 72.99 -21.75 -17.99
N LEU A 9 73.70 -22.73 -18.56
CA LEU A 9 73.11 -24.02 -18.96
C LEU A 9 72.64 -24.86 -17.76
N LYS A 10 73.33 -24.82 -16.62
CA LYS A 10 72.88 -25.47 -15.39
C LYS A 10 71.67 -24.78 -14.76
N GLN A 11 71.59 -23.45 -14.81
CA GLN A 11 70.41 -22.74 -14.31
C GLN A 11 69.18 -22.91 -15.22
N LEU A 12 69.35 -22.97 -16.55
CA LEU A 12 68.25 -23.32 -17.45
C LEU A 12 67.77 -24.76 -17.26
N ALA A 13 68.67 -25.73 -17.05
CA ALA A 13 68.30 -27.11 -16.79
C ALA A 13 67.55 -27.29 -15.45
N ILE A 14 67.96 -26.57 -14.40
CA ILE A 14 67.26 -26.58 -13.10
C ILE A 14 65.91 -25.88 -13.19
N PHE A 15 65.80 -24.78 -13.96
CA PHE A 15 64.53 -24.07 -14.16
C PHE A 15 63.53 -24.89 -14.99
N TRP A 16 63.99 -25.62 -16.00
CA TRP A 16 63.15 -26.57 -16.75
C TRP A 16 62.71 -27.78 -15.91
N LEU A 17 63.57 -28.28 -15.02
CA LEU A 17 63.23 -29.40 -14.13
C LEU A 17 62.19 -28.98 -13.07
N ILE A 18 62.20 -27.71 -12.64
CA ILE A 18 61.19 -27.15 -11.72
C ILE A 18 59.85 -26.88 -12.43
N ILE A 19 59.87 -26.42 -13.70
CA ILE A 19 58.65 -26.20 -14.48
C ILE A 19 57.97 -27.53 -14.87
N SER A 20 58.75 -28.56 -15.24
CA SER A 20 58.20 -29.89 -15.47
C SER A 20 57.69 -30.58 -14.19
N PHE A 21 58.20 -30.23 -13.01
CA PHE A 21 57.68 -30.78 -11.75
C PHE A 21 56.36 -30.12 -11.32
N PHE A 22 56.12 -28.86 -11.67
CA PHE A 22 54.84 -28.19 -11.40
C PHE A 22 53.72 -28.56 -12.37
N ALA A 23 54.03 -29.10 -13.55
CA ALA A 23 53.02 -29.56 -14.51
C ALA A 23 52.38 -30.91 -14.16
N ILE A 24 52.95 -31.68 -13.23
CA ILE A 24 52.45 -33.03 -12.84
C ILE A 24 51.71 -32.98 -11.48
N VAL A 25 51.70 -31.83 -10.80
CA VAL A 25 50.93 -31.60 -9.56
C VAL A 25 49.84 -30.55 -9.77
N SER A 26 49.33 -30.43 -11.00
CA SER A 26 47.92 -30.07 -11.13
C SER A 26 47.16 -31.35 -10.80
N CYS A 27 46.88 -31.57 -9.52
CA CYS A 27 45.78 -32.45 -9.15
C CYS A 27 44.57 -31.89 -9.88
N ASP A 28 44.20 -32.58 -10.97
CA ASP A 28 42.87 -32.58 -11.52
C ASP A 28 41.96 -33.13 -10.42
N ARG A 29 41.68 -32.31 -9.40
CA ARG A 29 40.58 -32.54 -8.50
C ARG A 29 39.39 -32.21 -9.36
N GLU A 30 38.89 -33.22 -10.08
CA GLU A 30 37.48 -33.27 -10.47
C GLU A 30 36.70 -32.68 -9.29
N LEU A 31 36.07 -31.53 -9.52
CA LEU A 31 35.08 -31.02 -8.59
C LEU A 31 34.07 -32.15 -8.49
N LYS A 32 34.06 -32.87 -7.36
CA LYS A 32 33.05 -33.89 -7.11
C LYS A 32 31.71 -33.16 -7.20
N GLU A 33 31.01 -33.35 -8.31
CA GLU A 33 29.65 -32.87 -8.44
C GLU A 33 28.84 -33.63 -7.41
N HIS A 34 28.59 -32.98 -6.28
CA HIS A 34 27.68 -33.51 -5.30
C HIS A 34 26.29 -33.47 -5.93
N PRO A 35 25.61 -34.62 -6.10
CA PRO A 35 24.30 -34.64 -6.72
C PRO A 35 23.38 -33.70 -5.94
N ILE A 36 22.71 -32.81 -6.67
CA ILE A 36 21.71 -31.89 -6.10
C ILE A 36 20.75 -32.73 -5.24
N SER A 37 20.60 -32.37 -3.97
CA SER A 37 19.75 -33.14 -3.08
C SER A 37 18.33 -33.19 -3.64
N PRO A 38 17.57 -34.29 -3.44
CA PRO A 38 16.19 -34.37 -3.89
C PRO A 38 15.34 -33.18 -3.45
N GLN A 39 15.63 -32.63 -2.27
CA GLN A 39 14.99 -31.43 -1.74
C GLN A 39 15.32 -30.18 -2.55
N VAL A 40 16.59 -29.95 -2.89
CA VAL A 40 16.99 -28.80 -3.72
C VAL A 40 16.44 -28.95 -5.13
N LYS A 41 16.41 -30.17 -5.69
CA LYS A 41 15.79 -30.44 -6.98
C LYS A 41 14.29 -30.16 -6.97
N GLN A 42 13.58 -30.62 -5.94
CA GLN A 42 12.15 -30.33 -5.77
C GLN A 42 11.88 -28.84 -5.56
N GLN A 43 12.73 -28.13 -4.83
CA GLN A 43 12.65 -26.66 -4.69
C GLN A 43 12.92 -25.94 -6.01
N MET A 44 13.87 -26.42 -6.81
CA MET A 44 14.15 -25.88 -8.14
C MET A 44 12.99 -26.14 -9.11
N ASP A 45 12.39 -27.33 -9.10
CA ASP A 45 11.24 -27.68 -9.92
C ASP A 45 9.98 -26.90 -9.52
N ALA A 46 9.75 -26.71 -8.21
CA ALA A 46 8.71 -25.83 -7.71
C ALA A 46 8.94 -24.39 -8.17
N ARG A 47 10.16 -23.86 -8.00
CA ARG A 47 10.53 -22.51 -8.46
C ARG A 47 10.36 -22.34 -9.97
N LYS A 48 10.64 -23.38 -10.76
CA LYS A 48 10.40 -23.41 -12.20
C LYS A 48 8.91 -23.34 -12.53
N LYS A 49 8.06 -24.06 -11.78
CA LYS A 49 6.60 -24.02 -11.90
C LYS A 49 6.02 -22.62 -11.61
N PHE A 50 6.62 -21.86 -10.67
CA PHE A 50 6.24 -20.47 -10.37
C PHE A 50 6.81 -19.44 -11.36
N SER A 51 7.72 -19.83 -12.25
CA SER A 51 8.40 -18.91 -13.18
C SER A 51 7.80 -18.87 -14.58
N ASP A 52 6.67 -19.56 -14.81
CA ASP A 52 5.99 -19.62 -16.10
C ASP A 52 5.72 -18.20 -16.64
N PRO A 53 6.35 -17.80 -17.76
CA PRO A 53 6.14 -16.48 -18.34
C PRO A 53 4.67 -16.20 -18.66
N ALA A 54 3.89 -17.21 -19.05
CA ALA A 54 2.45 -17.07 -19.33
C ALA A 54 1.62 -16.73 -18.09
N ARG A 55 2.19 -16.91 -16.89
CA ARG A 55 1.60 -16.62 -15.58
C ARG A 55 2.22 -15.38 -14.94
N SER A 56 2.67 -14.44 -15.75
CA SER A 56 3.29 -13.21 -15.29
C SER A 56 3.01 -12.03 -16.23
N VAL A 57 3.12 -10.82 -15.69
CA VAL A 57 3.14 -9.58 -16.46
C VAL A 57 4.49 -8.90 -16.19
N SER A 58 5.10 -8.35 -17.24
CA SER A 58 6.36 -7.60 -17.13
C SER A 58 6.38 -6.36 -18.01
N GLY A 59 7.18 -5.38 -17.62
CA GLY A 59 7.20 -4.09 -18.28
C GLY A 59 7.96 -3.02 -17.49
N THR A 60 7.63 -1.76 -17.76
CA THR A 60 8.24 -0.58 -17.13
C THR A 60 7.20 0.27 -16.40
N VAL A 61 7.53 0.74 -15.21
CA VAL A 61 6.81 1.81 -14.50
C VAL A 61 7.60 3.10 -14.64
N ASP A 62 6.94 4.21 -14.93
CA ASP A 62 7.55 5.54 -14.90
C ASP A 62 6.55 6.61 -14.46
N PHE A 63 7.02 7.80 -14.09
CA PHE A 63 6.16 8.95 -13.82
C PHE A 63 5.76 9.66 -15.10
N ASP A 64 4.56 10.23 -15.09
CA ASP A 64 4.17 11.21 -16.09
C ASP A 64 5.08 12.46 -15.99
N GLU A 65 5.51 12.98 -17.14
CA GLU A 65 6.42 14.13 -17.21
C GLU A 65 5.89 15.35 -16.46
N SER A 66 4.56 15.54 -16.43
CA SER A 66 3.92 16.70 -15.78
C SER A 66 4.06 16.71 -14.25
N ILE A 67 4.29 15.55 -13.64
CA ILE A 67 4.42 15.41 -12.17
C ILE A 67 5.80 14.96 -11.72
N ALA A 68 6.63 14.40 -12.60
CA ALA A 68 7.93 13.81 -12.28
C ALA A 68 8.86 14.73 -11.46
N SER A 69 8.83 16.03 -11.70
CA SER A 69 9.65 17.02 -10.97
C SER A 69 9.18 17.31 -9.54
N LYS A 70 7.93 16.95 -9.21
CA LYS A 70 7.29 17.22 -7.91
C LYS A 70 7.29 16.00 -7.00
N VAL A 71 7.69 14.83 -7.49
CA VAL A 71 7.61 13.59 -6.74
C VAL A 71 8.74 13.47 -5.71
N PRO A 72 8.44 13.06 -4.46
CA PRO A 72 9.47 12.74 -3.48
C PRO A 72 10.43 11.66 -3.99
N LYS A 73 11.73 11.91 -3.81
CA LYS A 73 12.81 11.00 -4.26
C LYS A 73 12.87 9.68 -3.49
N GLN A 74 12.12 9.57 -2.39
CA GLN A 74 12.07 8.38 -1.53
C GLN A 74 10.62 7.95 -1.40
N GLY A 75 10.42 6.63 -1.49
CA GLY A 75 9.12 6.00 -1.43
C GLY A 75 9.26 4.50 -1.67
N THR A 76 8.15 3.79 -1.51
CA THR A 76 8.05 2.37 -1.80
C THR A 76 7.17 2.20 -3.05
N LEU A 77 7.60 1.37 -4.00
CA LEU A 77 6.74 0.99 -5.12
C LEU A 77 5.98 -0.28 -4.76
N PHE A 78 4.66 -0.20 -4.74
CA PHE A 78 3.79 -1.36 -4.66
C PHE A 78 3.24 -1.69 -6.05
N LEU A 79 3.33 -2.97 -6.42
CA LEU A 79 2.66 -3.54 -7.57
C LEU A 79 1.52 -4.43 -7.06
N ILE A 80 0.32 -4.15 -7.52
CA ILE A 80 -0.91 -4.79 -7.06
C ILE A 80 -1.62 -5.32 -8.30
N ALA A 81 -1.87 -6.63 -8.33
CA ALA A 81 -2.58 -7.27 -9.42
C ALA A 81 -3.96 -7.74 -8.94
N ARG A 82 -4.99 -7.38 -9.71
CA ARG A 82 -6.38 -7.83 -9.50
C ARG A 82 -6.95 -8.38 -10.80
N PRO A 83 -7.84 -9.37 -10.77
CA PRO A 83 -8.64 -9.70 -11.95
C PRO A 83 -9.39 -8.46 -12.43
N GLU A 84 -9.56 -8.33 -13.74
CA GLU A 84 -10.32 -7.25 -14.36
C GLU A 84 -11.73 -7.11 -13.72
N GLY A 85 -12.14 -5.88 -13.42
CA GLY A 85 -13.44 -5.58 -12.80
C GLY A 85 -13.50 -5.77 -11.28
N VAL A 86 -12.47 -6.33 -10.65
CA VAL A 86 -12.42 -6.49 -9.19
C VAL A 86 -11.86 -5.23 -8.53
N LEU A 87 -12.73 -4.43 -7.90
CA LEU A 87 -12.35 -3.14 -7.31
C LEU A 87 -12.02 -3.20 -5.81
N ARG A 88 -12.44 -4.26 -5.09
CA ARG A 88 -12.34 -4.37 -3.62
C ARG A 88 -11.82 -5.74 -3.17
N GLY A 89 -11.47 -5.85 -1.89
CA GLY A 89 -10.97 -7.08 -1.27
C GLY A 89 -9.45 -7.23 -1.36
N PRO A 90 -8.87 -8.36 -0.90
CA PRO A 90 -7.44 -8.63 -1.08
C PRO A 90 -7.08 -8.73 -2.58
N PRO A 91 -5.88 -8.34 -2.99
CA PRO A 91 -5.45 -8.50 -4.38
C PRO A 91 -5.10 -9.96 -4.69
N LEU A 92 -5.09 -10.31 -5.98
CA LEU A 92 -4.69 -11.64 -6.44
C LEU A 92 -3.20 -11.87 -6.17
N ALA A 93 -2.38 -10.88 -6.54
CA ALA A 93 -0.95 -10.88 -6.29
C ALA A 93 -0.48 -9.48 -5.90
N ALA A 94 0.56 -9.41 -5.08
CA ALA A 94 1.15 -8.14 -4.67
C ALA A 94 2.67 -8.27 -4.53
N LYS A 95 3.38 -7.20 -4.86
CA LYS A 95 4.83 -7.13 -4.74
C LYS A 95 5.26 -5.75 -4.29
N ARG A 96 6.19 -5.72 -3.34
CA ARG A 96 6.77 -4.49 -2.79
C ARG A 96 8.20 -4.34 -3.28
N HIS A 97 8.56 -3.13 -3.70
CA HIS A 97 9.91 -2.74 -4.10
C HIS A 97 10.36 -1.50 -3.33
N SER A 98 11.60 -1.51 -2.88
CA SER A 98 12.25 -0.40 -2.19
C SER A 98 13.51 0.01 -2.94
N LEU A 99 13.99 1.24 -2.72
CA LEU A 99 15.17 1.79 -3.41
C LEU A 99 15.02 1.78 -4.95
N VAL A 100 13.82 2.10 -5.41
CA VAL A 100 13.47 2.14 -6.83
C VAL A 100 14.10 3.34 -7.52
N LYS A 101 14.60 3.13 -8.74
CA LYS A 101 14.98 4.18 -9.69
C LYS A 101 14.07 4.06 -10.89
N PHE A 102 13.55 5.20 -11.35
CA PHE A 102 12.66 5.26 -12.50
C PHE A 102 13.44 5.64 -13.78
N PRO A 103 13.05 5.10 -14.95
CA PRO A 103 12.02 4.08 -15.15
C PRO A 103 12.40 2.74 -14.49
N PHE A 104 11.40 2.04 -13.95
CA PHE A 104 11.61 0.82 -13.18
C PHE A 104 11.07 -0.42 -13.93
N ASP A 105 11.95 -1.38 -14.20
CA ASP A 105 11.57 -2.66 -14.77
C ASP A 105 10.86 -3.53 -13.73
N PHE A 106 9.65 -3.98 -14.04
CA PHE A 106 8.86 -4.82 -13.15
C PHE A 106 8.52 -6.18 -13.75
N LYS A 107 8.33 -7.14 -12.85
CA LYS A 107 7.65 -8.41 -13.11
C LYS A 107 6.81 -8.78 -11.90
N ILE A 108 5.55 -9.13 -12.15
CA ILE A 108 4.60 -9.66 -11.16
C ILE A 108 3.90 -10.88 -11.76
N GLY A 109 3.75 -11.96 -10.99
CA GLY A 109 3.20 -13.21 -11.52
C GLY A 109 2.78 -14.22 -10.45
N GLN A 110 2.70 -15.49 -10.84
CA GLN A 110 2.28 -16.61 -9.99
C GLN A 110 3.05 -16.70 -8.68
N GLU A 111 4.33 -16.31 -8.67
CA GLU A 111 5.18 -16.27 -7.47
C GLU A 111 4.77 -15.20 -6.45
N ASN A 112 3.91 -14.25 -6.84
CA ASN A 112 3.45 -13.14 -6.01
C ASN A 112 1.99 -13.28 -5.58
N VAL A 113 1.33 -14.39 -5.95
CA VAL A 113 -0.05 -14.67 -5.58
C VAL A 113 -0.17 -14.80 -4.06
N MET A 114 -1.16 -14.11 -3.48
CA MET A 114 -1.27 -13.97 -2.02
C MET A 114 -1.94 -15.16 -1.34
N LEU A 115 -2.84 -15.85 -2.03
CA LEU A 115 -3.59 -16.99 -1.49
C LEU A 115 -3.23 -18.25 -2.25
N GLU A 116 -2.82 -19.29 -1.53
CA GLU A 116 -2.51 -20.59 -2.12
C GLU A 116 -3.74 -21.16 -2.84
N GLY A 117 -3.50 -21.84 -3.97
CA GLY A 117 -4.54 -22.38 -4.84
C GLY A 117 -5.04 -21.42 -5.92
N ASN A 118 -4.81 -20.11 -5.79
CA ASN A 118 -5.15 -19.15 -6.85
C ASN A 118 -4.15 -19.20 -8.01
N THR A 119 -4.67 -18.93 -9.21
CA THR A 119 -3.92 -18.89 -10.47
C THR A 119 -3.78 -17.45 -10.96
N PHE A 120 -2.57 -17.06 -11.37
CA PHE A 120 -2.31 -15.79 -12.05
C PHE A 120 -2.62 -15.96 -13.54
N GLU A 121 -3.87 -15.74 -13.94
CA GLU A 121 -4.34 -15.94 -15.31
C GLU A 121 -5.50 -15.00 -15.69
N GLY A 122 -5.82 -14.96 -16.99
CA GLY A 122 -6.89 -14.10 -17.52
C GLY A 122 -6.48 -12.64 -17.67
N ASN A 123 -7.47 -11.74 -17.68
CA ASN A 123 -7.26 -10.29 -17.72
C ASN A 123 -7.00 -9.77 -16.31
N ILE A 124 -5.88 -9.08 -16.15
CA ILE A 124 -5.37 -8.59 -14.88
C ILE A 124 -5.20 -7.07 -14.97
N THR A 125 -5.80 -6.35 -14.05
CA THR A 125 -5.46 -4.95 -13.77
C THR A 125 -4.24 -4.91 -12.86
N VAL A 126 -3.14 -4.37 -13.36
CA VAL A 126 -1.91 -4.12 -12.60
C VAL A 126 -1.88 -2.64 -12.25
N THR A 127 -1.92 -2.35 -10.95
CA THR A 127 -1.75 -1.03 -10.38
C THR A 127 -0.34 -0.90 -9.82
N ALA A 128 0.39 0.11 -10.26
CA ALA A 128 1.61 0.56 -9.62
C ALA A 128 1.26 1.76 -8.73
N ARG A 129 1.74 1.75 -7.48
CA ARG A 129 1.57 2.88 -6.54
C ARG A 129 2.91 3.25 -5.93
N TRP A 130 3.28 4.52 -6.06
CA TRP A 130 4.37 5.14 -5.34
C TRP A 130 3.85 5.65 -3.99
N ASP A 131 4.34 5.01 -2.94
CA ASP A 131 3.85 5.11 -1.58
C ASP A 131 4.85 5.88 -0.70
N LEU A 132 4.35 6.89 0.00
CA LEU A 132 5.21 7.85 0.72
C LEU A 132 5.32 7.58 2.22
N ASP A 133 4.40 6.81 2.79
CA ASP A 133 4.34 6.52 4.24
C ASP A 133 4.80 5.10 4.60
N GLY A 134 5.03 4.23 3.60
CA GLY A 134 5.48 2.85 3.77
C GLY A 134 4.35 1.86 4.05
N MET A 135 3.09 2.27 3.98
CA MET A 135 1.93 1.46 4.38
C MET A 135 1.32 0.71 3.18
N PRO A 136 0.81 -0.53 3.37
CA PRO A 136 0.17 -1.24 2.25
C PRO A 136 -1.12 -0.56 1.74
N LYS A 137 -1.81 0.18 2.61
CA LYS A 137 -3.05 0.89 2.26
C LYS A 137 -2.71 2.19 1.54
N ALA A 138 -3.48 2.52 0.50
CA ALA A 138 -3.34 3.79 -0.20
C ALA A 138 -3.62 4.97 0.75
N SER A 139 -2.74 5.96 0.68
CA SER A 139 -2.79 7.17 1.47
C SER A 139 -2.86 8.40 0.58
N PRO A 140 -3.34 9.54 1.10
CA PRO A 140 -3.23 10.81 0.40
C PRO A 140 -1.78 11.09 0.00
N ASP A 141 -1.60 11.77 -1.15
CA ASP A 141 -0.32 12.12 -1.77
C ASP A 141 0.47 10.95 -2.37
N ASP A 142 0.03 9.70 -2.19
CA ASP A 142 0.49 8.58 -3.02
C ASP A 142 0.21 8.87 -4.49
N ILE A 143 1.00 8.29 -5.39
CA ILE A 143 0.83 8.47 -6.83
C ILE A 143 0.64 7.10 -7.46
N ASP A 144 -0.45 6.90 -8.18
CA ASP A 144 -0.76 5.64 -8.83
C ASP A 144 -0.97 5.75 -10.35
N GLY A 145 -0.93 4.56 -10.96
CA GLY A 145 -1.14 4.32 -12.36
C GLY A 145 -1.55 2.87 -12.56
N SER A 146 -2.46 2.60 -13.48
CA SER A 146 -2.97 1.25 -13.71
C SER A 146 -3.09 0.92 -15.19
N VAL A 147 -2.97 -0.37 -15.50
CA VAL A 147 -3.20 -0.91 -16.84
C VAL A 147 -3.88 -2.28 -16.73
N THR A 148 -4.81 -2.57 -17.62
CA THR A 148 -5.41 -3.91 -17.73
C THR A 148 -4.79 -4.63 -18.91
N VAL A 149 -4.26 -5.83 -18.66
CA VAL A 149 -3.59 -6.67 -19.66
C VAL A 149 -3.88 -8.15 -19.41
N THR A 150 -3.73 -8.98 -20.42
CA THR A 150 -3.80 -10.44 -20.24
C THR A 150 -2.53 -10.98 -19.61
N SER A 151 -2.63 -11.97 -18.72
CA SER A 151 -1.47 -12.70 -18.20
C SER A 151 -0.56 -13.20 -19.32
N GLY A 152 0.75 -13.10 -19.13
CA GLY A 152 1.76 -13.37 -20.15
C GLY A 152 2.24 -12.12 -20.89
N SER A 153 1.59 -10.96 -20.70
CA SER A 153 1.98 -9.72 -21.38
C SER A 153 3.37 -9.23 -20.95
N THR A 154 4.15 -8.79 -21.94
CA THR A 154 5.50 -8.24 -21.77
C THR A 154 5.58 -6.85 -22.38
N GLY A 155 6.56 -6.04 -21.96
CA GLY A 155 6.72 -4.67 -22.47
C GLY A 155 5.59 -3.71 -22.06
N VAL A 156 4.83 -4.06 -21.00
CA VAL A 156 3.72 -3.24 -20.50
C VAL A 156 4.26 -1.92 -19.94
N LYS A 157 3.59 -0.80 -20.23
CA LYS A 157 3.95 0.50 -19.66
C LYS A 157 2.89 0.92 -18.66
N ILE A 158 3.31 1.20 -17.42
CA ILE A 158 2.45 1.82 -16.40
C ILE A 158 2.99 3.22 -16.14
N VAL A 159 2.14 4.22 -16.35
CA VAL A 159 2.47 5.63 -16.09
C VAL A 159 1.81 6.03 -14.78
N LEU A 160 2.62 6.45 -13.81
CA LEU A 160 2.17 7.04 -12.55
C LEU A 160 1.79 8.49 -12.84
N SER A 161 0.50 8.79 -12.82
CA SER A 161 -0.03 10.10 -13.23
C SER A 161 -1.12 10.64 -12.30
N HIS A 162 -1.69 9.80 -11.45
CA HIS A 162 -2.80 10.16 -10.58
C HIS A 162 -2.33 10.29 -9.14
N VAL A 163 -2.44 11.49 -8.58
CA VAL A 163 -2.18 11.74 -7.16
C VAL A 163 -3.44 11.36 -6.38
N ILE A 164 -3.31 10.45 -5.42
CA ILE A 164 -4.40 10.04 -4.54
C ILE A 164 -4.73 11.20 -3.62
N GLU A 165 -5.88 11.81 -3.82
CA GLU A 165 -6.33 12.90 -2.97
C GLU A 165 -6.88 12.38 -1.64
N ALA A 166 -6.69 13.18 -0.58
CA ALA A 166 -7.45 12.98 0.64
C ALA A 166 -8.94 13.08 0.30
N LYS A 167 -9.69 12.02 0.60
CA LYS A 167 -11.15 12.02 0.46
C LYS A 167 -11.69 13.17 1.30
N LYS A 168 -12.19 14.22 0.65
CA LYS A 168 -12.89 15.31 1.30
C LYS A 168 -14.32 14.87 1.49
N GLY A 169 -14.88 15.11 2.67
CA GLY A 169 -16.30 14.87 2.87
C GLY A 169 -17.14 15.80 2.02
N SER A 170 -18.23 15.28 1.49
CA SER A 170 -19.16 16.07 0.70
C SER A 170 -19.88 17.07 1.61
N THR A 171 -19.98 18.32 1.17
CA THR A 171 -20.83 19.33 1.81
C THR A 171 -22.32 19.02 1.66
N ASP A 172 -22.67 18.16 0.70
CA ASP A 172 -24.06 17.78 0.42
C ASP A 172 -24.53 16.63 1.30
N THR A 173 -23.61 15.90 1.94
CA THR A 173 -23.97 14.85 2.91
C THR A 173 -24.28 15.49 4.26
N MET A 174 -25.58 15.68 4.51
CA MET A 174 -26.10 16.23 5.75
C MET A 174 -27.33 15.46 6.23
N VAL A 175 -27.56 15.47 7.53
CA VAL A 175 -28.80 15.05 8.15
C VAL A 175 -29.56 16.30 8.57
N SER A 176 -30.85 16.35 8.26
CA SER A 176 -31.75 17.43 8.66
C SER A 176 -32.98 16.88 9.37
N GLY A 177 -33.54 17.65 10.30
CA GLY A 177 -34.78 17.27 10.98
C GLY A 177 -35.33 18.39 11.86
N THR A 178 -36.35 18.08 12.63
CA THR A 178 -36.96 19.01 13.59
C THR A 178 -36.95 18.43 14.98
N ILE A 179 -36.40 19.17 15.93
CA ILE A 179 -36.44 18.84 17.36
C ILE A 179 -37.65 19.53 17.98
N ARG A 180 -38.43 18.77 18.75
CA ARG A 180 -39.57 19.24 19.53
C ARG A 180 -39.35 18.84 20.99
N ILE A 181 -39.81 19.68 21.89
CA ILE A 181 -39.94 19.35 23.32
C ILE A 181 -41.40 18.99 23.56
N ASP A 182 -41.61 17.94 24.35
CA ASP A 182 -42.94 17.58 24.81
C ASP A 182 -43.53 18.74 25.64
N THR A 183 -44.81 19.06 25.43
CA THR A 183 -45.46 20.18 26.10
C THR A 183 -45.44 20.06 27.63
N SER A 184 -45.40 18.84 28.18
CA SER A 184 -45.30 18.60 29.63
C SER A 184 -43.95 19.00 30.24
N LEU A 185 -42.92 19.18 29.40
CA LEU A 185 -41.56 19.56 29.81
C LEU A 185 -41.23 21.01 29.45
N ALA A 186 -42.13 21.76 28.82
CA ALA A 186 -41.87 23.12 28.33
C ALA A 186 -41.47 24.08 29.45
N ASP A 187 -42.13 23.99 30.61
CA ASP A 187 -41.84 24.86 31.77
C ASP A 187 -40.56 24.45 32.53
N GLN A 188 -39.97 23.30 32.18
CA GLN A 188 -38.74 22.79 32.79
C GLN A 188 -37.49 23.14 31.98
N ILE A 189 -37.64 23.83 30.84
CA ILE A 189 -36.53 24.28 30.00
C ILE A 189 -35.75 25.35 30.77
N PRO A 190 -34.47 25.13 31.10
CA PRO A 190 -33.68 26.13 31.80
C PRO A 190 -33.49 27.38 30.94
N GLU A 191 -33.61 28.55 31.55
CA GLU A 191 -33.27 29.80 30.89
C GLU A 191 -31.78 29.79 30.47
N GLY A 192 -31.51 30.14 29.21
CA GLY A 192 -30.15 30.15 28.66
C GLY A 192 -29.56 28.77 28.30
N ALA A 193 -30.34 27.69 28.34
CA ALA A 193 -29.85 26.36 28.02
C ALA A 193 -29.24 26.25 26.60
N SER A 194 -28.18 25.46 26.48
CA SER A 194 -27.53 25.14 25.21
C SER A 194 -28.05 23.82 24.65
N LEU A 195 -28.41 23.78 23.37
CA LEU A 195 -28.71 22.55 22.66
C LEU A 195 -27.43 22.01 22.03
N PHE A 196 -27.05 20.79 22.41
CA PHE A 196 -26.01 20.00 21.78
C PHE A 196 -26.64 18.98 20.84
N LEU A 197 -26.32 19.08 19.56
CA LEU A 197 -26.61 18.07 18.57
C LEU A 197 -25.35 17.26 18.32
N ILE A 198 -25.42 15.96 18.56
CA ILE A 198 -24.26 15.06 18.56
C ILE A 198 -24.54 13.92 17.59
N ALA A 199 -23.69 13.75 16.59
CA ALA A 199 -23.69 12.58 15.71
C ALA A 199 -22.63 11.58 16.16
N ARG A 200 -23.01 10.31 16.23
CA ARG A 200 -22.10 9.18 16.41
C ARG A 200 -22.35 8.16 15.32
N SER A 201 -21.32 7.47 14.87
CA SER A 201 -21.49 6.30 14.02
C SER A 201 -22.39 5.28 14.72
N GLU A 202 -23.20 4.56 13.95
CA GLU A 202 -24.13 3.56 14.48
C GLU A 202 -23.42 2.55 15.41
N GLY A 203 -24.05 2.26 16.56
CA GLY A 203 -23.51 1.35 17.58
C GLY A 203 -22.46 1.96 18.52
N VAL A 204 -21.97 3.18 18.26
CA VAL A 204 -20.98 3.85 19.12
C VAL A 204 -21.68 4.67 20.22
N GLN A 205 -21.49 4.28 21.47
CA GLN A 205 -22.14 4.91 22.63
C GLN A 205 -21.24 5.88 23.41
N ARG A 206 -19.91 5.76 23.31
CA ARG A 206 -18.93 6.57 24.08
C ARG A 206 -17.77 7.05 23.21
N GLY A 207 -16.96 7.96 23.76
CA GLY A 207 -15.80 8.55 23.08
C GLY A 207 -16.12 9.87 22.38
N ILE A 208 -15.16 10.39 21.62
CA ILE A 208 -15.34 11.60 20.80
C ILE A 208 -16.45 11.36 19.77
N PRO A 209 -17.44 12.26 19.65
CA PRO A 209 -18.45 12.16 18.60
C PRO A 209 -17.87 12.34 17.20
N LEU A 210 -18.60 11.88 16.18
CA LEU A 210 -18.25 12.11 14.78
C LEU A 210 -18.40 13.60 14.43
N ALA A 211 -19.54 14.19 14.77
CA ALA A 211 -19.83 15.60 14.56
C ALA A 211 -20.64 16.17 15.72
N VAL A 212 -20.43 17.46 16.02
CA VAL A 212 -21.13 18.16 17.11
C VAL A 212 -21.49 19.58 16.68
N LYS A 213 -22.72 20.00 17.00
CA LYS A 213 -23.17 21.38 16.89
C LYS A 213 -23.74 21.85 18.24
N LYS A 214 -23.16 22.92 18.78
CA LYS A 214 -23.66 23.59 20.00
C LYS A 214 -24.43 24.84 19.58
N LEU A 215 -25.65 24.99 20.10
CA LEU A 215 -26.56 26.07 19.79
C LEU A 215 -27.04 26.73 21.09
N GLN A 216 -27.09 28.05 21.13
CA GLN A 216 -27.58 28.82 22.28
C GLN A 216 -28.89 29.52 21.94
N GLY A 217 -29.76 29.72 22.94
CA GLY A 217 -31.01 30.49 22.77
C GLY A 217 -31.99 29.84 21.79
N VAL A 218 -32.02 28.51 21.70
CA VAL A 218 -32.86 27.78 20.75
C VAL A 218 -34.33 27.86 21.16
N THR A 219 -35.19 28.28 20.22
CA THR A 219 -36.65 28.19 20.36
C THR A 219 -37.17 26.92 19.69
N PHE A 220 -38.04 26.18 20.37
CA PHE A 220 -38.65 24.97 19.84
C PHE A 220 -40.03 25.25 19.20
N PRO A 221 -40.40 24.55 18.10
CA PRO A 221 -39.64 23.53 17.40
C PRO A 221 -38.40 24.09 16.68
N TYR A 222 -37.29 23.36 16.71
CA TYR A 222 -36.03 23.77 16.09
C TYR A 222 -35.69 22.88 14.90
N SER A 223 -35.55 23.48 13.72
CA SER A 223 -35.07 22.79 12.52
C SER A 223 -33.54 22.79 12.51
N PHE A 224 -32.95 21.60 12.44
CA PHE A 224 -31.51 21.43 12.44
C PHE A 224 -30.98 20.86 11.13
N THR A 225 -29.72 21.14 10.86
CA THR A 225 -28.87 20.43 9.91
C THR A 225 -27.58 20.03 10.61
N LEU A 226 -26.98 18.91 10.22
CA LEU A 226 -25.67 18.46 10.69
C LEU A 226 -24.96 17.73 9.56
N GLY A 227 -23.71 18.08 9.26
CA GLY A 227 -22.98 17.50 8.13
C GLY A 227 -21.46 17.55 8.28
N GLN A 228 -20.73 17.42 7.17
CA GLN A 228 -19.27 17.38 7.16
C GLN A 228 -18.60 18.59 7.85
N ALA A 229 -19.20 19.77 7.75
CA ALA A 229 -18.69 20.99 8.38
C ALA A 229 -18.69 20.92 9.92
N ASP A 230 -19.48 20.02 10.50
CA ASP A 230 -19.63 19.85 11.94
C ASP A 230 -18.76 18.69 12.50
N VAL A 231 -17.98 18.02 11.63
CA VAL A 231 -17.11 16.90 12.01
C VAL A 231 -15.95 17.36 12.88
N MET A 232 -15.71 16.63 13.98
CA MET A 232 -14.73 17.03 14.99
C MET A 232 -13.28 16.66 14.63
N LEU A 233 -13.08 15.52 13.96
CA LEU A 233 -11.74 15.01 13.67
C LEU A 233 -11.28 15.38 12.25
N PRO A 234 -10.09 16.00 12.09
CA PRO A 234 -9.50 16.21 10.77
C PRO A 234 -9.37 14.91 9.99
N GLY A 235 -9.82 14.92 8.73
CA GLY A 235 -9.81 13.76 7.84
C GLY A 235 -10.92 12.73 8.08
N ALA A 236 -11.72 12.86 9.15
CA ALA A 236 -12.91 12.04 9.31
C ALA A 236 -14.03 12.48 8.37
N LEU A 237 -14.86 11.52 7.95
CA LEU A 237 -15.93 11.74 6.98
C LEU A 237 -17.29 11.57 7.65
N PHE A 238 -18.20 12.48 7.36
CA PHE A 238 -19.61 12.41 7.75
C PHE A 238 -20.35 11.47 6.80
N GLU A 239 -20.11 10.17 6.96
CA GLU A 239 -20.68 9.14 6.09
C GLU A 239 -21.10 7.89 6.87
N GLY A 240 -21.92 7.06 6.22
CA GLY A 240 -22.43 5.81 6.79
C GLY A 240 -23.65 6.01 7.71
N PRO A 241 -24.09 4.94 8.40
CA PRO A 241 -25.19 5.02 9.35
C PRO A 241 -24.77 5.77 10.61
N ILE A 242 -25.59 6.72 11.02
CA ILE A 242 -25.31 7.67 12.10
C ILE A 242 -26.50 7.71 13.06
N THR A 243 -26.22 7.71 14.37
CA THR A 243 -27.18 8.00 15.42
C THR A 243 -27.04 9.45 15.86
N ILE A 244 -28.16 10.19 15.89
CA ILE A 244 -28.22 11.58 16.32
C ILE A 244 -28.77 11.66 17.74
N PHE A 245 -28.06 12.37 18.62
CA PHE A 245 -28.48 12.69 19.96
C PHE A 245 -28.68 14.20 20.08
N ALA A 246 -29.82 14.62 20.62
CA ALA A 246 -30.09 16.00 20.99
C ALA A 246 -30.13 16.08 22.52
N ARG A 247 -29.28 16.92 23.11
CA ARG A 247 -29.26 17.16 24.56
C ARG A 247 -29.37 18.64 24.83
N LEU A 248 -30.31 19.01 25.70
CA LEU A 248 -30.38 20.34 26.27
C LEU A 248 -29.55 20.35 27.56
N ASP A 249 -28.64 21.30 27.69
CA ASP A 249 -27.72 21.40 28.82
C ASP A 249 -27.77 22.79 29.46
N LYS A 250 -27.83 22.81 30.80
CA LYS A 250 -27.99 24.03 31.61
C LYS A 250 -26.66 24.77 31.80
N ASP A 251 -25.55 24.04 31.88
CA ASP A 251 -24.27 24.57 32.37
C ASP A 251 -23.24 24.78 31.24
N GLY A 252 -23.58 24.35 30.01
CA GLY A 252 -22.76 24.53 28.82
C GLY A 252 -21.68 23.47 28.63
N ASP A 253 -21.73 22.36 29.37
CA ASP A 253 -20.77 21.25 29.36
C ASP A 253 -21.33 20.04 28.57
N ALA A 254 -20.51 19.50 27.67
CA ALA A 254 -20.91 18.42 26.77
C ALA A 254 -20.93 17.04 27.47
N ALA A 255 -20.34 16.91 28.67
CA ALA A 255 -20.30 15.66 29.43
C ALA A 255 -21.65 15.34 30.10
N PRO A 256 -22.16 14.09 30.08
CA PRO A 256 -23.38 13.72 30.80
C PRO A 256 -23.21 13.97 32.30
N ALA A 257 -24.07 14.80 32.88
CA ALA A 257 -24.30 14.86 34.31
C ALA A 257 -25.62 14.12 34.62
N PRO A 258 -25.75 13.48 35.80
CA PRO A 258 -27.06 13.08 36.29
C PRO A 258 -27.97 14.30 36.35
N GLY A 259 -29.20 14.17 35.83
CA GLY A 259 -30.24 15.18 35.94
C GLY A 259 -30.70 15.40 37.37
#